data_AF-A0A838BJS1-F1
#
_entry.id   AF-A0A838BJS1-F1
#
_cell.length_a   1.000
_cell.length_b   1.000
_cell.length_c   1.000
_cell.angle_alpha   90.00
_cell.angle_beta   90.00
_cell.angle_gamma   90.00
#
_symmetry.space_group_name_H-M   'P 1'
#
loop_
_entity.id
_entity.type
_entity.pdbx_description
1 polymer ?
#
loop_
_entity_poly.entity_id
_entity_poly.type
_entity_poly.pdbx_seq_one_letter_code
_entity_poly.pdbx_strand_id
1 'polypeptide(L)'
;MNIVTTQPGSHAHPYRKALDDLRLERAFSRIADSDLRQGNAIALLRDSRENYPAWLKAIRSASDVIHFENFIIADDETGREFAEALMERARAGVRVRVLYDWLGSSFRALPHYWRRLREAGVEARVFNPPRLTDPFWIRRNHRKLITVDGRIAFVSGLCVSDSWVGRNGTEPWRDTGLSLEGPVVADLDATFAESWVLAGMRAIPKSERPHADLIPQAGSVAARVISGEPGMFRTYRVDQFIAATAQRNLWLTDAYFVATTSYVQALGEAARDGVDVRLLVPGSSDVPALQPVVRAGYRSLIEAGIRVFEWNGSMLHAKTAVVDGRWARVGSTNLNIASWATNWELDVVVEDAHFAEAMEAMYLEDLANATEIVPGWQSRRRQARNMRSRRGHRFKKGGVRRLAAGALALSSTVGKAVGSRSLTATEASSVAIIGGALLALAVLVTVFPVLIVSPIVIGLIWLGLALLIRAFRLKRRVRLRRRKLALRRKLTKIRQSETSPGE
;
A
#
# COMPACT_ATOMS: atom_id res chain seq x y z
N MET A 1 10.48 -55.75 -31.68
CA MET A 1 11.47 -55.39 -30.65
C MET A 1 11.36 -53.88 -30.45
N ASN A 2 10.56 -53.44 -29.47
CA ASN A 2 10.30 -52.02 -29.23
C ASN A 2 11.47 -51.42 -28.46
N ILE A 3 12.20 -50.51 -29.08
CA ILE A 3 13.21 -49.70 -28.39
C ILE A 3 12.46 -48.57 -27.68
N VAL A 4 12.28 -48.73 -26.38
CA VAL A 4 11.83 -47.68 -25.47
C VAL A 4 12.98 -46.70 -25.31
N THR A 5 12.93 -45.55 -26.00
CA THR A 5 13.77 -44.41 -25.66
C THR A 5 13.22 -43.79 -24.38
N THR A 6 13.85 -44.12 -23.25
CA THR A 6 13.68 -43.42 -21.98
C THR A 6 14.07 -41.95 -22.15
N GLN A 7 13.13 -41.03 -21.92
CA GLN A 7 13.47 -39.61 -21.79
C GLN A 7 14.42 -39.41 -20.60
N PRO A 8 15.52 -38.63 -20.74
CA PRO A 8 16.37 -38.32 -19.61
C PRO A 8 15.59 -37.46 -18.61
N GLY A 9 15.44 -37.95 -17.38
CA GLY A 9 14.84 -37.21 -16.28
C GLY A 9 15.55 -35.88 -16.03
N SER A 10 14.79 -34.84 -15.74
CA SER A 10 15.28 -33.49 -15.45
C SER A 10 16.00 -33.43 -14.10
N HIS A 11 17.23 -33.93 -14.03
CA HIS A 11 18.12 -33.59 -12.93
C HIS A 11 18.65 -32.16 -13.16
N ALA A 12 17.90 -31.17 -12.71
CA ALA A 12 18.44 -29.81 -12.57
C ALA A 12 19.63 -29.88 -11.59
N HIS A 13 20.84 -29.65 -12.09
CA HIS A 13 22.07 -29.65 -11.28
C HIS A 13 21.87 -28.74 -10.05
N PRO A 14 22.22 -29.16 -8.82
CA PRO A 14 22.00 -28.37 -7.60
C PRO A 14 22.61 -26.96 -7.67
N TYR A 15 23.73 -26.81 -8.40
CA TYR A 15 24.35 -25.51 -8.69
C TYR A 15 23.47 -24.55 -9.50
N ARG A 16 22.64 -25.07 -10.41
CA ARG A 16 21.74 -24.25 -11.23
C ARG A 16 20.62 -23.66 -10.38
N LYS A 17 20.02 -24.47 -9.50
CA LYS A 17 18.98 -24.02 -8.57
C LYS A 17 19.52 -22.93 -7.63
N ALA A 18 20.65 -23.18 -6.98
CA ALA A 18 21.27 -22.20 -6.10
C ALA A 18 21.61 -20.87 -6.81
N LEU A 19 22.09 -20.95 -8.06
CA LEU A 19 22.37 -19.75 -8.86
C LEU A 19 21.09 -18.99 -9.25
N ASP A 20 20.01 -19.70 -9.55
CA ASP A 20 18.71 -19.10 -9.87
C ASP A 20 18.10 -18.44 -8.62
N ASP A 21 18.18 -19.08 -7.45
CA ASP A 21 17.75 -18.52 -6.16
C ASP A 21 18.52 -17.23 -5.83
N LEU A 22 19.85 -17.22 -6.00
CA LEU A 22 20.67 -16.01 -5.81
C LEU A 22 20.32 -14.88 -6.78
N ARG A 23 19.95 -15.22 -8.03
CA ARG A 23 19.53 -14.23 -9.03
C ARG A 23 18.17 -13.63 -8.69
N LEU A 24 17.23 -14.46 -8.25
CA LEU A 24 15.90 -14.04 -7.80
C LEU A 24 16.01 -13.13 -6.58
N GLU A 25 16.80 -13.53 -5.57
CA GLU A 25 17.02 -12.73 -4.37
C GLU A 25 17.66 -11.38 -4.70
N ARG A 26 18.67 -11.35 -5.58
CA ARG A 26 19.28 -10.10 -6.05
C ARG A 26 18.29 -9.21 -6.80
N ALA A 27 17.41 -9.80 -7.61
CA ALA A 27 16.37 -9.05 -8.31
C ALA A 27 15.37 -8.44 -7.31
N PHE A 28 14.90 -9.25 -6.36
CA PHE A 28 13.96 -8.81 -5.34
C PHE A 28 14.56 -7.70 -4.47
N SER A 29 15.76 -7.91 -3.91
CA SER A 29 16.48 -6.89 -3.14
C SER A 29 16.58 -5.53 -3.88
N ARG A 30 16.84 -5.53 -5.19
CA ARG A 30 16.91 -4.28 -5.99
C ARG A 30 15.56 -3.62 -6.26
N ILE A 31 14.50 -4.43 -6.37
CA ILE A 31 13.15 -3.95 -6.62
C ILE A 31 12.55 -3.37 -5.33
N ALA A 32 12.70 -4.11 -4.22
CA ALA A 32 12.23 -3.73 -2.89
C ALA A 32 13.08 -2.62 -2.26
N ASP A 33 14.38 -2.57 -2.55
CA ASP A 33 15.37 -1.66 -1.94
C ASP A 33 15.40 -1.75 -0.42
N SER A 34 15.46 -2.99 0.04
CA SER A 34 15.54 -3.36 1.44
C SER A 34 16.25 -4.69 1.55
N ASP A 35 16.76 -5.02 2.73
CA ASP A 35 17.52 -6.25 2.98
C ASP A 35 16.62 -7.35 3.55
N LEU A 36 16.92 -8.62 3.23
CA LEU A 36 16.27 -9.75 3.90
C LEU A 36 16.88 -9.95 5.29
N ARG A 37 16.09 -9.68 6.33
CA ARG A 37 16.50 -9.90 7.71
C ARG A 37 16.14 -11.31 8.13
N GLN A 38 17.14 -12.05 8.63
CA GLN A 38 16.95 -13.34 9.28
C GLN A 38 16.78 -13.15 10.79
N GLY A 39 16.31 -14.19 11.49
CA GLY A 39 16.34 -14.21 12.95
C GLY A 39 15.11 -13.59 13.62
N ASN A 40 13.98 -13.47 12.92
CA ASN A 40 12.78 -12.80 13.45
C ASN A 40 11.78 -13.81 14.01
N ALA A 41 10.95 -13.36 14.95
CA ALA A 41 9.70 -13.98 15.31
C ALA A 41 8.56 -13.10 14.80
N ILE A 42 7.67 -13.67 14.00
CA ILE A 42 6.56 -12.93 13.37
C ILE A 42 5.27 -13.69 13.62
N ALA A 43 4.33 -13.03 14.29
CA ALA A 43 2.98 -13.55 14.52
C ALA A 43 1.97 -12.82 13.64
N LEU A 44 1.08 -13.59 13.03
CA LEU A 44 -0.05 -13.09 12.26
C LEU A 44 -1.18 -12.72 13.22
N LEU A 45 -1.73 -11.50 13.07
CA LEU A 45 -2.82 -10.98 13.90
C LEU A 45 -4.05 -10.71 13.01
N ARG A 46 -5.12 -11.47 13.21
CA ARG A 46 -6.24 -11.56 12.28
C ARG A 46 -7.16 -10.36 12.24
N ASP A 47 -7.44 -9.69 13.35
CA ASP A 47 -8.37 -8.56 13.37
C ASP A 47 -8.13 -7.70 14.61
N SER A 48 -9.03 -6.76 14.91
CA SER A 48 -8.92 -5.86 16.06
C SER A 48 -8.88 -6.60 17.40
N ARG A 49 -9.52 -7.77 17.52
CA ARG A 49 -9.57 -8.57 18.75
C ARG A 49 -8.21 -9.16 19.10
N GLU A 50 -7.34 -9.34 18.11
CA GLU A 50 -5.96 -9.78 18.31
C GLU A 50 -4.97 -8.61 18.28
N ASN A 51 -5.15 -7.67 17.34
CA ASN A 51 -4.25 -6.53 17.16
C ASN A 51 -4.29 -5.57 18.34
N TYR A 52 -5.47 -5.07 18.73
CA TYR A 52 -5.54 -4.00 19.73
C TYR A 52 -5.05 -4.43 21.11
N PRO A 53 -5.41 -5.63 21.64
CA PRO A 53 -4.85 -6.08 22.90
C PRO A 53 -3.34 -6.24 22.85
N ALA A 54 -2.78 -6.74 21.75
CA ALA A 54 -1.33 -6.87 21.57
C ALA A 54 -0.64 -5.50 21.55
N TRP A 55 -1.21 -4.53 20.82
CA TRP A 55 -0.68 -3.16 20.74
C TRP A 55 -0.73 -2.45 22.09
N LEU A 56 -1.88 -2.51 22.77
CA LEU A 56 -2.08 -1.88 24.07
C LEU A 56 -1.19 -2.52 25.14
N LYS A 57 -1.01 -3.85 25.11
CA LYS A 57 -0.07 -4.53 26.00
C LYS A 57 1.36 -4.03 25.78
N ALA A 58 1.80 -3.96 24.54
CA ALA A 58 3.15 -3.47 24.21
C ALA A 58 3.33 -1.99 24.66
N ILE A 59 2.37 -1.12 24.34
CA ILE A 59 2.36 0.29 24.76
C ILE A 59 2.46 0.39 26.28
N ARG A 60 1.58 -0.28 27.03
CA ARG A 60 1.55 -0.24 28.50
C ARG A 60 2.84 -0.80 29.12
N SER A 61 3.53 -1.72 28.44
CA SER A 61 4.82 -2.27 28.90
C SER A 61 6.06 -1.45 28.53
N ALA A 62 5.91 -0.40 27.72
CA ALA A 62 7.04 0.37 27.19
C ALA A 62 7.86 1.02 28.31
N SER A 63 9.18 0.95 28.19
CA SER A 63 10.13 1.42 29.21
C SER A 63 10.99 2.61 28.76
N ASP A 64 11.18 2.80 27.46
CA ASP A 64 12.09 3.82 26.92
C ASP A 64 11.43 4.69 25.83
N VAL A 65 10.89 4.07 24.78
CA VAL A 65 10.37 4.81 23.61
C VAL A 65 9.21 4.09 22.95
N ILE A 66 8.21 4.89 22.55
CA ILE A 66 7.10 4.46 21.69
C ILE A 66 7.09 5.34 20.46
N HIS A 67 7.13 4.71 19.29
CA HIS A 67 6.81 5.35 18.03
C HIS A 67 5.49 4.81 17.51
N PHE A 68 4.54 5.69 17.26
CA PHE A 68 3.19 5.34 16.82
C PHE A 68 2.83 6.17 15.59
N GLU A 69 2.66 5.56 14.43
CA GLU A 69 2.12 6.20 13.24
C GLU A 69 0.85 5.50 12.74
N ASN A 70 -0.20 6.26 12.46
CA ASN A 70 -1.42 5.72 11.89
C ASN A 70 -2.15 6.76 11.01
N PHE A 71 -2.87 6.28 9.99
CA PHE A 71 -3.62 7.14 9.09
C PHE A 71 -4.88 7.73 9.75
N ILE A 72 -5.66 6.89 10.42
CA ILE A 72 -6.84 7.31 11.19
C ILE A 72 -6.60 7.04 12.67
N ILE A 73 -6.74 8.08 13.47
CA ILE A 73 -6.92 8.00 14.91
C ILE A 73 -8.18 8.82 15.21
N ALA A 74 -9.23 8.16 15.67
CA ALA A 74 -10.51 8.77 15.99
C ALA A 74 -10.61 9.13 17.47
N ASP A 75 -11.38 10.17 17.80
CA ASP A 75 -11.78 10.47 19.19
C ASP A 75 -13.08 9.72 19.52
N ASP A 76 -12.99 8.40 19.44
CA ASP A 76 -14.04 7.45 19.79
C ASP A 76 -13.58 6.59 20.99
N GLU A 77 -14.34 5.57 21.39
CA GLU A 77 -14.01 4.81 22.60
C GLU A 77 -12.65 4.11 22.47
N THR A 78 -12.43 3.47 21.32
CA THR A 78 -11.16 2.85 20.96
C THR A 78 -10.01 3.87 20.98
N GLY A 79 -10.16 4.99 20.28
CA GLY A 79 -9.06 5.97 20.21
C GLY A 79 -8.80 6.70 21.53
N ARG A 80 -9.79 6.81 22.42
CA ARG A 80 -9.57 7.27 23.80
C ARG A 80 -8.79 6.25 24.63
N GLU A 81 -9.04 4.96 24.48
CA GLU A 81 -8.26 3.92 25.16
C GLU A 81 -6.78 3.98 24.77
N PHE A 82 -6.47 4.07 23.47
CA PHE A 82 -5.09 4.24 23.00
C PHE A 82 -4.48 5.55 23.51
N ALA A 83 -5.23 6.65 23.49
CA ALA A 83 -4.74 7.92 24.03
C ALA A 83 -4.40 7.83 25.51
N GLU A 84 -5.24 7.22 26.34
CA GLU A 84 -4.95 7.06 27.78
C GLU A 84 -3.68 6.24 28.00
N ALA A 85 -3.50 5.12 27.30
CA ALA A 85 -2.30 4.30 27.42
C ALA A 85 -1.02 5.07 27.01
N LEU A 86 -1.07 5.82 25.92
CA LEU A 86 0.06 6.64 25.47
C LEU A 86 0.37 7.80 26.43
N MET A 87 -0.66 8.45 26.97
CA MET A 87 -0.50 9.53 27.94
C MET A 87 0.02 9.02 29.29
N GLU A 88 -0.41 7.84 29.75
CA GLU A 88 0.10 7.20 30.95
C GLU A 88 1.60 6.94 30.83
N ARG A 89 2.05 6.31 29.74
CA ARG A 89 3.49 6.09 29.52
C ARG A 89 4.30 7.37 29.40
N ALA A 90 3.77 8.39 28.72
CA ALA A 90 4.43 9.69 28.63
C ALA A 90 4.62 10.33 30.02
N ARG A 91 3.61 10.26 30.89
CA ARG A 91 3.71 10.73 32.29
C ARG A 91 4.69 9.90 33.12
N ALA A 92 4.84 8.62 32.80
CA ALA A 92 5.83 7.74 33.41
C ALA A 92 7.27 7.96 32.87
N GLY A 93 7.49 8.95 31.99
CA GLY A 93 8.81 9.33 31.49
C GLY A 93 9.23 8.64 30.18
N VAL A 94 8.38 7.80 29.60
CA VAL A 94 8.65 7.17 28.29
C VAL A 94 8.54 8.22 27.18
N ARG A 95 9.45 8.18 26.21
CA ARG A 95 9.38 9.06 25.04
C ARG A 95 8.30 8.56 24.08
N VAL A 96 7.17 9.25 24.01
CA VAL A 96 6.05 8.85 23.16
C VAL A 96 5.93 9.81 21.96
N ARG A 97 6.20 9.30 20.75
CA ARG A 97 6.10 10.07 19.49
C ARG A 97 4.93 9.54 18.66
N VAL A 98 3.98 10.41 18.37
CA VAL A 98 2.76 10.06 17.62
C VAL A 98 2.71 10.84 16.32
N LEU A 99 2.57 10.13 15.20
CA LEU A 99 2.25 10.69 13.89
C LEU A 99 0.84 10.29 13.48
N TYR A 100 0.07 11.28 13.05
CA TYR A 100 -1.26 11.08 12.49
C TYR A 100 -1.42 11.84 11.18
N ASP A 101 -2.07 11.23 10.19
CA ASP A 101 -2.32 11.89 8.93
C ASP A 101 -3.43 12.95 9.04
N TRP A 102 -3.20 14.13 8.45
CA TRP A 102 -4.19 15.20 8.48
C TRP A 102 -5.53 14.79 7.86
N LEU A 103 -5.55 14.17 6.68
CA LEU A 103 -6.80 13.85 5.99
C LEU A 103 -7.55 12.74 6.72
N GLY A 104 -6.83 11.69 7.14
CA GLY A 104 -7.44 10.56 7.83
C GLY A 104 -7.98 10.91 9.21
N SER A 105 -7.26 11.76 9.97
CA SER A 105 -7.58 11.98 11.38
C SER A 105 -8.26 13.32 11.72
N SER A 106 -8.14 14.39 10.92
CA SER A 106 -8.64 15.73 11.36
C SER A 106 -10.16 15.82 11.51
N PHE A 107 -10.91 15.01 10.77
CA PHE A 107 -12.37 14.94 10.89
C PHE A 107 -12.85 13.88 11.90
N ARG A 108 -11.91 13.08 12.42
CA ARG A 108 -12.17 11.99 13.36
C ARG A 108 -11.74 12.34 14.78
N ALA A 109 -10.75 13.23 14.94
CA ALA A 109 -10.26 13.72 16.22
C ALA A 109 -10.00 15.24 16.15
N LEU A 110 -10.74 15.99 16.97
CA LEU A 110 -10.69 17.45 17.00
C LEU A 110 -9.40 17.98 17.67
N PRO A 111 -9.04 19.26 17.50
CA PRO A 111 -7.80 19.82 18.06
C PRO A 111 -7.60 19.63 19.57
N HIS A 112 -8.69 19.54 20.34
CA HIS A 112 -8.64 19.34 21.79
C HIS A 112 -8.16 17.94 22.18
N TYR A 113 -8.50 16.89 21.42
CA TYR A 113 -8.00 15.53 21.60
C TYR A 113 -6.47 15.52 21.54
N TRP A 114 -5.91 16.12 20.48
CA TRP A 114 -4.46 16.22 20.30
C TRP A 114 -3.77 17.12 21.33
N ARG A 115 -4.45 18.16 21.80
CA ARG A 115 -3.95 19.04 22.86
C ARG A 115 -3.77 18.26 24.17
N ARG A 116 -4.76 17.45 24.54
CA ARG A 116 -4.73 16.58 25.72
C ARG A 116 -3.51 15.65 25.72
N LEU A 117 -3.23 14.98 24.59
CA LEU A 117 -2.03 14.13 24.46
C LEU A 117 -0.75 14.93 24.68
N ARG A 118 -0.63 16.12 24.07
CA ARG A 118 0.57 16.97 24.21
C ARG A 118 0.77 17.48 25.64
N GLU A 119 -0.32 17.85 26.32
CA GLU A 119 -0.29 18.28 27.73
C GLU A 119 0.18 17.16 28.67
N ALA A 120 -0.07 15.89 28.32
CA ALA A 120 0.45 14.73 29.05
C ALA A 120 1.90 14.35 28.69
N GLY A 121 2.55 15.08 27.77
CA GLY A 121 3.95 14.84 27.37
C GLY A 121 4.12 14.07 26.05
N VAL A 122 3.05 13.68 25.37
CA VAL A 122 3.15 12.99 24.08
C VAL A 122 3.58 13.96 22.97
N GLU A 123 4.60 13.59 22.20
CA GLU A 123 5.01 14.33 21.01
C GLU A 123 4.09 14.03 19.82
N ALA A 124 2.84 14.51 19.87
CA ALA A 124 1.87 14.33 18.79
C ALA A 124 2.08 15.34 17.66
N ARG A 125 2.21 14.85 16.42
CA ARG A 125 2.50 15.64 15.21
C ARG A 125 1.63 15.21 14.03
N VAL A 126 1.07 16.22 13.35
CA VAL A 126 0.27 16.03 12.15
C VAL A 126 1.14 15.87 10.92
N PHE A 127 0.86 14.85 10.12
CA PHE A 127 1.52 14.62 8.84
C PHE A 127 0.80 15.37 7.72
N ASN A 128 1.58 16.20 7.01
CA ASN A 128 1.22 16.89 5.77
C ASN A 128 -0.16 17.61 5.80
N PRO A 129 -0.42 18.55 6.74
CA PRO A 129 -1.64 19.36 6.71
C PRO A 129 -1.70 20.26 5.45
N PRO A 130 -2.89 20.70 5.00
CA PRO A 130 -3.06 21.58 3.85
C PRO A 130 -2.18 22.82 3.98
N ARG A 131 -1.47 23.12 2.91
CA ARG A 131 -0.57 24.29 2.83
C ARG A 131 -0.83 25.01 1.53
N LEU A 132 -1.20 26.28 1.62
CA LEU A 132 -1.38 27.15 0.44
C LEU A 132 -0.13 27.25 -0.45
N THR A 133 1.05 26.87 0.05
CA THR A 133 2.32 26.99 -0.67
C THR A 133 2.93 25.66 -1.09
N ASP A 134 2.25 24.53 -0.89
CA ASP A 134 2.77 23.22 -1.25
C ASP A 134 1.68 22.33 -1.85
N PRO A 135 1.63 22.15 -3.19
CA PRO A 135 0.57 21.40 -3.85
C PRO A 135 0.63 19.89 -3.60
N PHE A 136 1.74 19.42 -3.02
CA PHE A 136 1.92 18.02 -2.67
C PHE A 136 1.32 17.68 -1.30
N TRP A 137 0.55 18.59 -0.71
CA TRP A 137 -0.26 18.31 0.48
C TRP A 137 -1.28 17.19 0.23
N ILE A 138 -1.57 16.79 -1.02
CA ILE A 138 -2.47 15.64 -1.29
C ILE A 138 -1.86 14.28 -0.93
N ARG A 139 -0.52 14.16 -0.87
CA ARG A 139 0.16 12.89 -0.53
C ARG A 139 -0.07 12.53 0.93
N ARG A 140 -0.50 11.31 1.25
CA ARG A 140 -0.85 10.93 2.63
C ARG A 140 0.20 10.02 3.25
N ASN A 141 0.33 10.09 4.58
CA ASN A 141 0.98 9.00 5.31
C ASN A 141 -0.08 7.93 5.59
N HIS A 142 -0.01 6.84 4.85
CA HIS A 142 -0.96 5.74 4.97
C HIS A 142 -0.34 4.54 5.73
N ARG A 143 0.84 4.69 6.31
CA ARG A 143 1.46 3.67 7.17
C ARG A 143 0.67 3.50 8.46
N LYS A 144 0.64 2.26 8.97
CA LYS A 144 0.16 1.94 10.31
C LYS A 144 1.25 1.10 10.99
N LEU A 145 2.06 1.76 11.80
CA LEU A 145 3.24 1.20 12.42
C LEU A 145 3.32 1.61 13.88
N ILE A 146 3.64 0.65 14.72
CA ILE A 146 3.97 0.86 16.12
C ILE A 146 5.31 0.21 16.37
N THR A 147 6.26 0.90 17.01
CA THR A 147 7.48 0.29 17.54
C THR A 147 7.63 0.67 19.01
N VAL A 148 8.03 -0.30 19.84
CA VAL A 148 8.18 -0.13 21.28
C VAL A 148 9.56 -0.60 21.70
N ASP A 149 10.31 0.29 22.34
CA ASP A 149 11.64 0.09 22.92
C ASP A 149 12.70 -0.46 21.94
N GLY A 150 12.45 -0.37 20.62
CA GLY A 150 13.28 -1.02 19.60
C GLY A 150 13.29 -2.55 19.69
N ARG A 151 12.31 -3.15 20.37
CA ARG A 151 12.22 -4.60 20.66
C ARG A 151 11.09 -5.30 19.91
N ILE A 152 9.92 -4.65 19.87
CA ILE A 152 8.72 -5.18 19.24
C ILE A 152 8.13 -4.12 18.31
N ALA A 153 7.59 -4.58 17.18
CA ALA A 153 6.89 -3.75 16.24
C ALA A 153 5.57 -4.37 15.79
N PHE A 154 4.66 -3.53 15.32
CA PHE A 154 3.41 -3.94 14.71
C PHE A 154 3.21 -3.21 13.40
N VAL A 155 2.86 -3.95 12.35
CA VAL A 155 2.48 -3.40 11.03
C VAL A 155 1.11 -3.96 10.68
N SER A 156 0.18 -3.13 10.22
CA SER A 156 -1.16 -3.61 9.89
C SER A 156 -1.86 -2.79 8.81
N GLY A 157 -3.02 -3.27 8.36
CA GLY A 157 -4.00 -2.45 7.64
C GLY A 157 -4.92 -1.62 8.56
N LEU A 158 -4.96 -1.94 9.86
CA LEU A 158 -5.90 -1.40 10.84
C LEU A 158 -5.57 0.04 11.21
N CYS A 159 -6.60 0.88 11.29
CA CYS A 159 -6.50 2.18 11.93
C CYS A 159 -7.13 2.18 13.32
N VAL A 160 -6.89 3.22 14.12
CA VAL A 160 -7.48 3.32 15.47
C VAL A 160 -8.85 3.98 15.40
N SER A 161 -9.89 3.15 15.40
CA SER A 161 -11.30 3.56 15.49
C SER A 161 -12.21 2.39 15.88
N ASP A 162 -13.39 2.72 16.42
CA ASP A 162 -14.50 1.82 16.72
C ASP A 162 -15.00 1.03 15.50
N SER A 163 -14.74 1.51 14.27
CA SER A 163 -15.09 0.78 13.04
C SER A 163 -14.48 -0.63 12.97
N TRP A 164 -13.27 -0.81 13.49
CA TRP A 164 -12.62 -2.13 13.50
C TRP A 164 -13.08 -3.04 14.64
N VAL A 165 -13.65 -2.48 15.71
CA VAL A 165 -14.19 -3.27 16.83
C VAL A 165 -15.64 -3.66 16.59
N GLY A 166 -16.38 -2.85 15.82
CA GLY A 166 -17.82 -3.00 15.68
C GLY A 166 -18.51 -2.49 16.94
N ARG A 167 -18.93 -1.22 16.93
CA ARG A 167 -19.71 -0.61 18.03
C ARG A 167 -21.02 -0.05 17.53
N ASN A 168 -21.97 0.15 18.46
CA ASN A 168 -23.28 0.75 18.17
C ASN A 168 -24.08 0.01 17.08
N GLY A 169 -24.08 -1.33 17.12
CA GLY A 169 -24.82 -2.17 16.17
C GLY A 169 -24.16 -2.32 14.80
N THR A 170 -22.89 -1.93 14.66
CA THR A 170 -22.08 -2.21 13.47
C THR A 170 -21.20 -3.43 13.69
N GLU A 171 -21.13 -4.31 12.69
CA GLU A 171 -20.21 -5.44 12.70
C GLU A 171 -18.75 -4.98 12.47
N PRO A 172 -17.75 -5.62 13.10
CA PRO A 172 -16.35 -5.24 13.00
C PRO A 172 -15.82 -5.33 11.57
N TRP A 173 -14.94 -4.39 11.21
CA TRP A 173 -14.18 -4.51 9.97
C TRP A 173 -13.18 -5.65 10.04
N ARG A 174 -13.06 -6.42 8.95
CA ARG A 174 -12.06 -7.47 8.80
C ARG A 174 -10.79 -6.88 8.20
N ASP A 175 -9.65 -7.02 8.87
CA ASP A 175 -8.36 -6.45 8.46
C ASP A 175 -7.21 -7.21 9.12
N THR A 176 -5.98 -7.20 8.60
CA THR A 176 -4.88 -8.06 9.08
C THR A 176 -3.67 -7.24 9.52
N GLY A 177 -2.96 -7.73 10.55
CA GLY A 177 -1.71 -7.16 11.04
C GLY A 177 -0.68 -8.20 11.42
N LEU A 178 0.49 -7.72 11.83
CA LEU A 178 1.65 -8.49 12.24
C LEU A 178 2.17 -7.99 13.59
N SER A 179 2.63 -8.91 14.43
CA SER A 179 3.56 -8.62 15.53
C SER A 179 4.95 -9.12 15.14
N LEU A 180 5.97 -8.30 15.32
CA LEU A 180 7.33 -8.59 14.88
C LEU A 180 8.33 -8.33 16.01
N GLU A 181 9.20 -9.32 16.25
CA GLU A 181 10.37 -9.22 17.11
C GLU A 181 11.62 -9.68 16.36
N GLY A 182 12.78 -9.14 16.75
CA GLY A 182 14.08 -9.45 16.13
C GLY A 182 14.60 -8.33 15.21
N PRO A 183 15.65 -8.61 14.43
CA PRO A 183 16.40 -7.59 13.68
C PRO A 183 15.57 -6.70 12.75
N VAL A 184 14.44 -7.19 12.22
CA VAL A 184 13.52 -6.42 11.36
C VAL A 184 12.94 -5.17 12.03
N VAL A 185 12.88 -5.13 13.36
CA VAL A 185 12.39 -3.97 14.12
C VAL A 185 13.24 -2.72 13.86
N ALA A 186 14.54 -2.88 13.57
CA ALA A 186 15.40 -1.75 13.22
C ALA A 186 15.01 -1.07 11.90
N ASP A 187 14.61 -1.84 10.89
CA ASP A 187 14.18 -1.31 9.59
C ASP A 187 12.80 -0.60 9.72
N LEU A 188 11.92 -1.14 10.58
CA LEU A 188 10.64 -0.53 10.92
C LEU A 188 10.82 0.80 11.68
N ASP A 189 11.69 0.83 12.69
CA ASP A 189 12.00 2.08 13.42
C ASP A 189 12.62 3.14 12.50
N ALA A 190 13.53 2.73 11.60
CA ALA A 190 14.10 3.62 10.60
C ALA A 190 13.04 4.23 9.68
N THR A 191 12.00 3.46 9.33
CA THR A 191 10.86 3.92 8.53
C THR A 191 10.03 4.98 9.28
N PHE A 192 9.77 4.79 10.58
CA PHE A 192 9.14 5.83 11.40
C PHE A 192 10.00 7.09 11.50
N ALA A 193 11.31 6.93 11.72
CA ALA A 193 12.23 8.06 11.81
C ALA A 193 12.26 8.91 10.52
N GLU A 194 12.06 8.27 9.36
CA GLU A 194 11.85 8.95 8.09
C GLU A 194 10.53 9.76 8.10
N SER A 195 9.40 9.11 8.43
CA SER A 195 8.10 9.76 8.55
C SER A 195 8.15 10.98 9.50
N TRP A 196 8.91 10.87 10.59
CA TRP A 196 9.10 11.94 11.58
C TRP A 196 9.76 13.18 10.98
N VAL A 197 10.83 13.00 10.20
CA VAL A 197 11.50 14.10 9.49
C VAL A 197 10.58 14.70 8.43
N LEU A 198 9.83 13.88 7.71
CA LEU A 198 8.88 14.31 6.69
C LEU A 198 7.72 15.12 7.28
N ALA A 199 7.31 14.82 8.51
CA ALA A 199 6.36 15.63 9.28
C ALA A 199 6.92 17.00 9.69
N GLY A 200 8.19 17.28 9.41
CA GLY A 200 8.86 18.55 9.71
C GLY A 200 9.62 18.57 11.03
N MET A 201 9.80 17.42 11.66
CA MET A 201 10.54 17.30 12.91
C MET A 201 12.05 17.18 12.68
N ARG A 202 12.83 17.38 13.76
CA ARG A 202 14.27 17.11 13.72
C ARG A 202 14.49 15.59 13.59
N ALA A 203 15.55 15.22 12.90
CA ALA A 203 15.94 13.81 12.78
C ALA A 203 16.21 13.23 14.18
N ILE A 204 15.68 12.02 14.41
CA ILE A 204 15.98 11.24 15.61
C ILE A 204 17.48 10.89 15.58
N PRO A 205 18.24 11.18 16.65
CA PRO A 205 19.66 10.85 16.72
C PRO A 205 19.92 9.37 16.42
N LYS A 206 21.03 9.07 15.73
CA LYS A 206 21.37 7.67 15.43
C LYS A 206 21.51 6.81 16.70
N SER A 207 21.98 7.41 17.79
CA SER A 207 22.12 6.76 19.10
C SER A 207 20.80 6.39 19.77
N GLU A 208 19.68 7.00 19.35
CA GLU A 208 18.34 6.70 19.88
C GLU A 208 17.60 5.68 19.00
N ARG A 209 18.20 5.23 17.91
CA ARG A 209 17.58 4.27 16.99
C ARG A 209 18.19 2.90 17.20
N PRO A 210 17.38 1.83 17.19
CA PRO A 210 17.91 0.48 17.26
C PRO A 210 18.75 0.18 16.00
N HIS A 211 19.81 -0.59 16.20
CA HIS A 211 20.66 -1.10 15.12
C HIS A 211 20.37 -2.60 14.95
N ALA A 212 20.11 -3.05 13.72
CA ALA A 212 19.74 -4.44 13.44
C ALA A 212 20.71 -5.45 14.06
N ASP A 213 22.02 -5.18 13.96
CA ASP A 213 23.08 -6.05 14.49
C ASP A 213 23.12 -6.12 16.03
N LEU A 214 22.44 -5.21 16.72
CA LEU A 214 22.36 -5.15 18.18
C LEU A 214 21.05 -5.71 18.73
N ILE A 215 20.05 -5.99 17.86
CA ILE A 215 18.80 -6.62 18.30
C ILE A 215 19.00 -8.13 18.32
N PRO A 216 18.76 -8.81 19.46
CA PRO A 216 18.82 -10.27 19.53
C PRO A 216 17.86 -10.93 18.53
N GLN A 217 18.27 -12.09 18.00
CA GLN A 217 17.35 -12.91 17.22
C GLN A 217 16.22 -13.42 18.12
N ALA A 218 15.00 -13.38 17.62
CA ALA A 218 13.80 -13.80 18.32
C ALA A 218 13.20 -15.11 17.76
N GLY A 219 13.62 -15.51 16.55
CA GLY A 219 13.13 -16.71 15.87
C GLY A 219 13.95 -17.02 14.62
N SER A 220 13.38 -17.74 13.67
CA SER A 220 14.05 -18.15 12.42
C SER A 220 13.45 -17.53 11.16
N VAL A 221 12.44 -16.67 11.29
CA VAL A 221 11.66 -16.17 10.14
C VAL A 221 12.45 -15.11 9.39
N ALA A 222 12.50 -15.26 8.06
CA ALA A 222 13.07 -14.26 7.15
C ALA A 222 12.01 -13.22 6.78
N ALA A 223 12.35 -11.94 6.90
CA ALA A 223 11.43 -10.86 6.57
C ALA A 223 12.13 -9.62 6.02
N ARG A 224 11.38 -8.84 5.26
CA ARG A 224 11.85 -7.60 4.64
C ARG A 224 10.79 -6.52 4.71
N VAL A 225 11.21 -5.31 5.04
CA VAL A 225 10.35 -4.12 5.05
C VAL A 225 10.37 -3.46 3.69
N ILE A 226 9.21 -3.20 3.10
CA ILE A 226 9.07 -2.41 1.88
C ILE A 226 8.51 -1.04 2.28
N SER A 227 9.38 -0.04 2.28
CA SER A 227 9.02 1.36 2.51
C SER A 227 8.47 1.96 1.22
N GLY A 228 7.15 2.15 1.15
CA GLY A 228 6.48 2.80 0.02
C GLY A 228 6.72 4.30 0.04
N GLU A 229 7.36 4.82 -1.00
CA GLU A 229 7.65 6.25 -1.16
C GLU A 229 6.98 6.82 -2.42
N PRO A 230 6.44 8.06 -2.37
CA PRO A 230 5.82 8.69 -3.53
C PRO A 230 6.77 8.79 -4.74
N GLY A 231 6.37 8.20 -5.86
CA GLY A 231 7.09 8.20 -7.13
C GLY A 231 8.04 7.01 -7.32
N MET A 232 8.24 6.15 -6.33
CA MET A 232 9.18 5.03 -6.41
C MET A 232 8.55 3.72 -6.90
N PHE A 233 7.23 3.54 -6.80
CA PHE A 233 6.52 2.36 -7.29
C PHE A 233 7.15 1.02 -6.83
N ARG A 234 7.65 0.95 -5.58
CA ARG A 234 8.35 -0.24 -5.07
C ARG A 234 7.43 -1.44 -4.97
N THR A 235 6.36 -1.34 -4.17
CA THR A 235 5.37 -2.42 -3.99
C THR A 235 4.74 -2.83 -5.32
N TYR A 236 4.42 -1.90 -6.21
CA TYR A 236 3.94 -2.21 -7.57
C TYR A 236 4.92 -3.12 -8.35
N ARG A 237 6.22 -2.80 -8.33
CA ARG A 237 7.23 -3.62 -9.02
C ARG A 237 7.45 -4.96 -8.33
N VAL A 238 7.38 -5.00 -6.99
CA VAL A 238 7.42 -6.25 -6.21
C VAL A 238 6.24 -7.13 -6.60
N ASP A 239 5.02 -6.61 -6.54
CA ASP A 239 3.80 -7.36 -6.88
C ASP A 239 3.85 -7.89 -8.32
N GLN A 240 4.35 -7.09 -9.28
CA GLN A 240 4.56 -7.56 -10.67
C GLN A 240 5.62 -8.67 -10.77
N PHE A 241 6.72 -8.55 -10.02
CA PHE A 241 7.76 -9.56 -9.98
C PHE A 241 7.23 -10.87 -9.39
N ILE A 242 6.51 -10.79 -8.27
CA ILE A 242 5.90 -11.94 -7.60
C ILE A 242 4.87 -12.63 -8.51
N ALA A 243 4.02 -11.85 -9.20
CA ALA A 243 3.09 -12.41 -10.18
C ALA A 243 3.81 -13.14 -11.33
N ALA A 244 4.98 -12.66 -11.75
CA ALA A 244 5.77 -13.30 -12.80
C ALA A 244 6.52 -14.57 -12.34
N THR A 245 6.71 -14.74 -11.03
CA THR A 245 7.44 -15.89 -10.46
C THR A 245 6.54 -16.95 -9.81
N ALA A 246 5.26 -16.64 -9.58
CA ALA A 246 4.30 -17.55 -8.95
C ALA A 246 4.13 -18.85 -9.76
N GLN A 247 4.02 -19.98 -9.06
CA GLN A 247 4.02 -21.32 -9.67
C GLN A 247 2.76 -22.13 -9.38
N ARG A 248 2.15 -21.95 -8.20
CA ARG A 248 1.03 -22.75 -7.70
C ARG A 248 -0.18 -21.87 -7.44
N ASN A 249 -0.04 -20.85 -6.61
CA ASN A 249 -1.14 -19.96 -6.24
C ASN A 249 -0.67 -18.52 -6.06
N LEU A 250 -1.60 -17.59 -6.26
CA LEU A 250 -1.39 -16.19 -5.94
C LEU A 250 -2.70 -15.61 -5.44
N TRP A 251 -2.83 -15.48 -4.13
CA TRP A 251 -4.06 -15.04 -3.47
C TRP A 251 -3.87 -13.66 -2.89
N LEU A 252 -4.76 -12.75 -3.29
CA LEU A 252 -4.73 -11.34 -2.94
C LEU A 252 -5.99 -10.97 -2.17
N THR A 253 -5.83 -10.14 -1.14
CA THR A 253 -6.91 -9.42 -0.49
C THR A 253 -6.63 -7.94 -0.55
N ASP A 254 -7.59 -7.14 -1.01
CA ASP A 254 -7.41 -5.69 -1.11
C ASP A 254 -8.72 -4.92 -0.91
N ALA A 255 -8.65 -3.84 -0.13
CA ALA A 255 -9.82 -3.02 0.20
C ALA A 255 -10.31 -2.12 -0.95
N TYR A 256 -9.40 -1.69 -1.84
CA TYR A 256 -9.70 -0.72 -2.89
C TYR A 256 -8.97 -1.07 -4.19
N PHE A 257 -9.23 -2.29 -4.69
CA PHE A 257 -8.55 -2.82 -5.86
C PHE A 257 -8.93 -2.03 -7.11
N VAL A 258 -8.01 -1.19 -7.57
CA VAL A 258 -8.12 -0.42 -8.83
C VAL A 258 -6.77 -0.49 -9.53
N ALA A 259 -6.43 -1.70 -9.94
CA ALA A 259 -5.14 -2.02 -10.53
C ALA A 259 -4.94 -1.37 -11.92
N THR A 260 -3.68 -1.18 -12.29
CA THR A 260 -3.30 -0.78 -13.63
C THR A 260 -3.45 -1.94 -14.62
N THR A 261 -3.63 -1.62 -15.90
CA THR A 261 -3.70 -2.62 -16.98
C THR A 261 -2.50 -3.58 -16.98
N SER A 262 -1.30 -3.07 -16.72
CA SER A 262 -0.07 -3.86 -16.66
C SER A 262 -0.04 -4.83 -15.49
N TYR A 263 -0.62 -4.47 -14.33
CA TYR A 263 -0.72 -5.40 -13.22
C TYR A 263 -1.77 -6.49 -13.48
N VAL A 264 -2.94 -6.11 -14.02
CA VAL A 264 -3.97 -7.08 -14.44
C VAL A 264 -3.42 -8.05 -15.49
N GLN A 265 -2.59 -7.57 -16.41
CA GLN A 265 -1.90 -8.43 -17.38
C GLN A 265 -0.94 -9.42 -16.70
N ALA A 266 -0.11 -8.97 -15.75
CA ALA A 266 0.81 -9.86 -15.04
C ALA A 266 0.06 -10.98 -14.30
N LEU A 267 -1.01 -10.63 -13.56
CA LEU A 267 -1.89 -11.61 -12.90
C LEU A 267 -2.54 -12.56 -13.91
N GLY A 268 -3.00 -12.03 -15.05
CA GLY A 268 -3.61 -12.81 -16.11
C GLY A 268 -2.64 -13.76 -16.83
N GLU A 269 -1.37 -13.40 -16.98
CA GLU A 269 -0.36 -14.33 -17.52
C GLU A 269 -0.07 -15.45 -16.52
N ALA A 270 0.05 -15.16 -15.22
CA ALA A 270 0.18 -16.20 -14.19
C ALA A 270 -1.00 -17.19 -14.22
N ALA A 271 -2.24 -16.66 -14.30
CA ALA A 271 -3.44 -17.49 -14.41
C ALA A 271 -3.44 -18.36 -15.69
N ARG A 272 -2.89 -17.86 -16.81
CA ARG A 272 -2.77 -18.64 -18.06
C ARG A 272 -1.73 -19.75 -17.97
N ASP A 273 -0.70 -19.56 -17.16
CA ASP A 273 0.31 -20.58 -16.86
C ASP A 273 -0.19 -21.63 -15.84
N GLY A 274 -1.44 -21.51 -15.37
CA GLY A 274 -2.11 -22.48 -14.50
C GLY A 274 -2.01 -22.16 -13.01
N VAL A 275 -1.46 -21.00 -12.64
CA VAL A 275 -1.46 -20.52 -11.24
C VAL A 275 -2.91 -20.23 -10.81
N ASP A 276 -3.29 -20.67 -9.61
CA ASP A 276 -4.59 -20.32 -9.02
C ASP A 276 -4.56 -18.88 -8.49
N VAL A 277 -4.98 -17.94 -9.34
CA VAL A 277 -5.01 -16.51 -9.00
C VAL A 277 -6.38 -16.12 -8.48
N ARG A 278 -6.42 -15.67 -7.22
CA ARG A 278 -7.65 -15.25 -6.53
C ARG A 278 -7.53 -13.85 -5.97
N LEU A 279 -8.61 -13.09 -6.06
CA LEU A 279 -8.74 -11.75 -5.52
C LEU A 279 -9.97 -11.67 -4.62
N LEU A 280 -9.78 -11.37 -3.35
CA LEU A 280 -10.83 -11.09 -2.39
C LEU A 280 -10.92 -9.56 -2.17
N VAL A 281 -12.11 -9.02 -2.36
CA VAL A 281 -12.41 -7.58 -2.25
C VAL A 281 -13.67 -7.36 -1.39
N PRO A 282 -13.94 -6.13 -0.95
CA PRO A 282 -15.12 -5.85 -0.13
C PRO A 282 -16.40 -5.89 -0.96
N GLY A 283 -17.47 -6.53 -0.45
CA GLY A 283 -18.82 -6.40 -1.01
C GLY A 283 -19.52 -5.09 -0.59
N SER A 284 -19.14 -4.56 0.58
CA SER A 284 -19.53 -3.28 1.17
C SER A 284 -18.31 -2.36 1.31
N SER A 285 -18.50 -1.04 1.34
CA SER A 285 -17.38 -0.08 1.40
C SER A 285 -17.76 1.16 2.20
N ASP A 286 -16.80 1.64 2.99
CA ASP A 286 -16.83 2.93 3.67
C ASP A 286 -16.78 4.13 2.71
N VAL A 287 -16.41 3.89 1.45
CA VAL A 287 -16.51 4.85 0.34
C VAL A 287 -17.44 4.30 -0.74
N PRO A 288 -18.78 4.35 -0.55
CA PRO A 288 -19.75 3.74 -1.46
C PRO A 288 -19.62 4.20 -2.92
N ALA A 289 -19.17 5.43 -3.14
CA ALA A 289 -18.94 6.00 -4.47
C ALA A 289 -17.85 5.26 -5.28
N LEU A 290 -16.93 4.54 -4.64
CA LEU A 290 -15.88 3.78 -5.32
C LEU A 290 -16.33 2.37 -5.74
N GLN A 291 -17.37 1.80 -5.13
CA GLN A 291 -17.81 0.43 -5.47
C GLN A 291 -18.15 0.23 -6.95
N PRO A 292 -18.90 1.13 -7.62
CA PRO A 292 -19.18 0.96 -9.05
C PRO A 292 -17.91 0.92 -9.91
N VAL A 293 -16.87 1.69 -9.53
CA VAL A 293 -15.58 1.74 -10.24
C VAL A 293 -14.84 0.41 -10.07
N VAL A 294 -14.79 -0.13 -8.85
CA VAL A 294 -14.17 -1.42 -8.55
C VAL A 294 -14.88 -2.54 -9.31
N ARG A 295 -16.23 -2.61 -9.21
CA ARG A 295 -17.05 -3.63 -9.87
C ARG A 295 -16.96 -3.58 -11.41
N ALA A 296 -16.80 -2.39 -11.99
CA ALA A 296 -16.57 -2.24 -13.44
C ALA A 296 -15.28 -2.93 -13.91
N GLY A 297 -14.29 -3.07 -13.02
CA GLY A 297 -13.03 -3.76 -13.29
C GLY A 297 -13.12 -5.28 -13.31
N TYR A 298 -14.10 -5.89 -12.62
CA TYR A 298 -14.17 -7.34 -12.40
C TYR A 298 -14.20 -8.15 -13.68
N ARG A 299 -14.93 -7.67 -14.68
CA ARG A 299 -15.03 -8.37 -15.96
C ARG A 299 -13.66 -8.62 -16.59
N SER A 300 -12.77 -7.62 -16.56
CA SER A 300 -11.44 -7.73 -17.14
C SER A 300 -10.56 -8.74 -16.38
N LEU A 301 -10.73 -8.81 -15.06
CA LEU A 301 -10.04 -9.79 -14.21
C LEU A 301 -10.50 -11.21 -14.50
N ILE A 302 -11.82 -11.42 -14.50
CA ILE A 302 -12.44 -12.72 -14.74
C ILE A 302 -12.12 -13.22 -16.16
N GLU A 303 -12.19 -12.35 -17.18
CA GLU A 303 -11.81 -12.70 -18.55
C GLU A 303 -10.30 -13.02 -18.68
N ALA A 304 -9.46 -12.54 -17.77
CA ALA A 304 -8.04 -12.87 -17.68
C ALA A 304 -7.75 -14.19 -16.94
N GLY A 305 -8.77 -14.83 -16.35
CA GLY A 305 -8.62 -16.09 -15.60
C GLY A 305 -8.49 -15.92 -14.08
N ILE A 306 -8.60 -14.69 -13.58
CA ILE A 306 -8.52 -14.38 -12.15
C ILE A 306 -9.89 -14.63 -11.52
N ARG A 307 -9.92 -15.36 -10.40
CA ARG A 307 -11.15 -15.58 -9.63
C ARG A 307 -11.37 -14.41 -8.67
N VAL A 308 -12.56 -13.83 -8.68
CA VAL A 308 -12.88 -12.64 -7.88
C VAL A 308 -13.96 -13.00 -6.86
N PHE A 309 -13.75 -12.62 -5.61
CA PHE A 309 -14.66 -12.87 -4.48
C PHE A 309 -15.01 -11.55 -3.79
N GLU A 310 -16.29 -11.34 -3.49
CA GLU A 310 -16.75 -10.22 -2.66
C GLU A 310 -17.02 -10.70 -1.23
N TRP A 311 -16.43 -10.04 -0.25
CA TRP A 311 -16.68 -10.26 1.17
C TRP A 311 -18.10 -9.87 1.56
N ASN A 312 -18.78 -10.74 2.32
CA ASN A 312 -20.18 -10.55 2.71
C ASN A 312 -20.36 -9.84 4.07
N GLY A 313 -19.29 -9.57 4.83
CA GLY A 313 -19.37 -8.85 6.11
C GLY A 313 -19.39 -7.31 5.95
N SER A 314 -19.26 -6.56 7.05
CA SER A 314 -19.46 -5.10 7.05
C SER A 314 -18.42 -4.30 6.26
N MET A 315 -17.15 -4.68 6.32
CA MET A 315 -16.07 -4.13 5.52
C MET A 315 -14.87 -5.07 5.56
N LEU A 316 -14.19 -5.23 4.42
CA LEU A 316 -12.89 -5.86 4.34
C LEU A 316 -11.84 -4.78 4.07
N HIS A 317 -10.96 -4.53 5.03
CA HIS A 317 -9.94 -3.49 4.92
C HIS A 317 -8.51 -4.05 4.90
N ALA A 318 -8.34 -5.36 4.77
CA ALA A 318 -7.02 -6.00 4.62
C ALA A 318 -6.32 -5.63 3.29
N LYS A 319 -4.98 -5.60 3.33
CA LYS A 319 -4.10 -5.54 2.15
C LYS A 319 -3.04 -6.64 2.29
N THR A 320 -3.36 -7.82 1.78
CA THR A 320 -2.53 -8.99 1.95
C THR A 320 -2.33 -9.74 0.65
N ALA A 321 -1.22 -10.49 0.59
CA ALA A 321 -0.95 -11.41 -0.49
C ALA A 321 -0.25 -12.65 0.07
N VAL A 322 -0.57 -13.83 -0.49
CA VAL A 322 0.14 -15.08 -0.21
C VAL A 322 0.36 -15.84 -1.50
N VAL A 323 1.56 -16.40 -1.66
CA VAL A 323 2.04 -17.00 -2.91
C VAL A 323 2.82 -18.26 -2.59
N ASP A 324 2.44 -19.34 -3.27
CA ASP A 324 3.12 -20.63 -3.32
C ASP A 324 3.43 -21.26 -1.95
N GLY A 325 2.66 -20.92 -0.90
CA GLY A 325 2.89 -21.39 0.47
C GLY A 325 4.27 -21.04 1.03
N ARG A 326 4.93 -19.99 0.53
CA ARG A 326 6.27 -19.57 1.00
C ARG A 326 6.47 -18.07 1.13
N TRP A 327 5.72 -17.28 0.38
CA TRP A 327 5.85 -15.83 0.39
C TRP A 327 4.53 -15.21 0.81
N ALA A 328 4.58 -14.28 1.75
CA ALA A 328 3.42 -13.52 2.17
C ALA A 328 3.76 -12.03 2.31
N ARG A 329 2.76 -11.18 2.07
CA ARG A 329 2.83 -9.74 2.32
C ARG A 329 1.64 -9.29 3.15
N VAL A 330 1.92 -8.48 4.16
CA VAL A 330 0.92 -7.78 4.98
C VAL A 330 1.37 -6.34 5.16
N GLY A 331 0.47 -5.39 4.99
CA GLY A 331 0.82 -3.98 5.09
C GLY A 331 -0.33 -3.02 4.85
N SER A 332 0.02 -1.80 4.49
CA SER A 332 -0.91 -0.71 4.25
C SER A 332 -1.21 -0.44 2.77
N THR A 333 -0.38 -0.96 1.85
CA THR A 333 -0.47 -0.66 0.42
C THR A 333 -1.69 -1.29 -0.22
N ASN A 334 -2.63 -0.45 -0.67
CA ASN A 334 -3.70 -0.91 -1.55
C ASN A 334 -3.19 -1.12 -2.99
N LEU A 335 -3.82 -2.02 -3.73
CA LEU A 335 -3.52 -2.35 -5.13
C LEU A 335 -4.12 -1.32 -6.10
N ASN A 336 -3.72 -0.05 -5.93
CA ASN A 336 -4.13 1.06 -6.79
C ASN A 336 -3.02 2.12 -6.95
N ILE A 337 -3.19 3.02 -7.94
CA ILE A 337 -2.18 4.03 -8.29
C ILE A 337 -1.92 4.99 -7.12
N ALA A 338 -2.91 5.31 -6.30
CA ALA A 338 -2.72 6.24 -5.20
C ALA A 338 -1.72 5.68 -4.18
N SER A 339 -1.91 4.44 -3.74
CA SER A 339 -0.99 3.76 -2.82
C SER A 339 0.37 3.47 -3.45
N TRP A 340 0.43 3.01 -4.71
CA TRP A 340 1.71 2.70 -5.36
C TRP A 340 2.57 3.92 -5.71
N ALA A 341 1.94 5.05 -6.07
CA ALA A 341 2.64 6.18 -6.68
C ALA A 341 2.68 7.42 -5.81
N THR A 342 1.73 7.62 -4.90
CA THR A 342 1.51 8.94 -4.27
C THR A 342 1.58 8.95 -2.76
N ASN A 343 1.20 7.87 -2.09
CA ASN A 343 1.20 7.79 -0.63
C ASN A 343 2.52 7.24 -0.09
N TRP A 344 2.75 7.53 1.18
CA TRP A 344 3.71 6.79 1.98
C TRP A 344 3.02 5.55 2.51
N GLU A 345 3.56 4.39 2.19
CA GLU A 345 3.02 3.09 2.57
C GLU A 345 4.09 2.26 3.26
N LEU A 346 3.68 1.17 3.91
CA LEU A 346 4.56 0.23 4.56
C LEU A 346 4.01 -1.18 4.40
N ASP A 347 4.84 -2.08 3.91
CA ASP A 347 4.53 -3.50 3.85
C ASP A 347 5.67 -4.31 4.46
N VAL A 348 5.34 -5.45 5.06
CA VAL A 348 6.32 -6.47 5.42
C VAL A 348 6.09 -7.67 4.52
N VAL A 349 7.18 -8.12 3.91
CA VAL A 349 7.28 -9.40 3.23
C VAL A 349 7.85 -10.42 4.20
N VAL A 350 7.21 -11.59 4.27
CA VAL A 350 7.64 -12.73 5.08
C VAL A 350 7.92 -13.90 4.14
N GLU A 351 9.11 -14.46 4.25
CA GLU A 351 9.59 -15.60 3.45
C GLU A 351 9.76 -16.80 4.38
N ASP A 352 8.63 -17.45 4.70
CA ASP A 352 8.56 -18.60 5.59
C ASP A 352 7.36 -19.47 5.25
N ALA A 353 7.56 -20.79 5.20
CA ALA A 353 6.54 -21.74 4.79
C ALA A 353 5.40 -21.85 5.81
N HIS A 354 5.72 -21.89 7.09
CA HIS A 354 4.72 -22.03 8.15
C HIS A 354 3.84 -20.79 8.26
N PHE A 355 4.46 -19.60 8.16
CA PHE A 355 3.74 -18.34 8.12
C PHE A 355 2.84 -18.24 6.88
N ALA A 356 3.33 -18.63 5.70
CA ALA A 356 2.54 -18.61 4.48
C ALA A 356 1.37 -19.61 4.52
N GLU A 357 1.55 -20.79 5.10
CA GLU A 357 0.45 -21.75 5.35
C GLU A 357 -0.64 -21.14 6.26
N ALA A 358 -0.25 -20.43 7.33
CA ALA A 358 -1.19 -19.73 8.20
C ALA A 358 -1.96 -18.62 7.45
N MET A 359 -1.28 -17.90 6.55
CA MET A 359 -1.92 -16.91 5.67
C MET A 359 -2.87 -17.55 4.64
N GLU A 360 -2.51 -18.69 4.05
CA GLU A 360 -3.38 -19.47 3.16
C GLU A 360 -4.63 -19.95 3.90
N ALA A 361 -4.47 -20.47 5.12
CA ALA A 361 -5.60 -20.91 5.97
C ALA A 361 -6.54 -19.74 6.29
N MET A 362 -6.01 -18.61 6.75
CA MET A 362 -6.79 -17.39 7.00
C MET A 362 -7.54 -16.92 5.76
N TYR A 363 -6.90 -16.94 4.59
CA TYR A 363 -7.53 -16.54 3.34
C TYR A 363 -8.73 -17.44 2.98
N LEU A 364 -8.57 -18.77 3.12
CA LEU A 364 -9.65 -19.72 2.86
C LEU A 364 -10.80 -19.58 3.86
N GLU A 365 -10.51 -19.28 5.13
CA GLU A 365 -11.54 -18.97 6.12
C GLU A 365 -12.28 -17.68 5.77
N ASP A 366 -11.59 -16.65 5.30
CA ASP A 366 -12.24 -15.43 4.85
C ASP A 366 -13.12 -15.70 3.60
N LEU A 367 -12.70 -16.61 2.70
CA LEU A 367 -13.54 -17.02 1.57
C LEU A 367 -14.83 -17.74 1.98
N ALA A 368 -14.89 -18.36 3.16
CA ALA A 368 -16.11 -18.98 3.66
C ALA A 368 -17.24 -17.97 3.90
N ASN A 369 -16.89 -16.68 4.06
CA ASN A 369 -17.83 -15.57 4.16
C ASN A 369 -17.73 -14.63 2.94
N ALA A 370 -17.44 -15.18 1.76
CA ALA A 370 -17.36 -14.42 0.52
C ALA A 370 -18.19 -15.08 -0.60
N THR A 371 -18.59 -14.26 -1.57
CA THR A 371 -19.34 -14.70 -2.75
C THR A 371 -18.45 -14.62 -3.99
N GLU A 372 -18.25 -15.74 -4.69
CA GLU A 372 -17.50 -15.74 -5.95
C GLU A 372 -18.30 -15.05 -7.06
N ILE A 373 -17.69 -14.06 -7.70
CA ILE A 373 -18.26 -13.37 -8.85
C ILE A 373 -18.01 -14.21 -10.09
N VAL A 374 -19.04 -14.96 -10.48
CA VAL A 374 -18.99 -15.78 -11.69
C VAL A 374 -19.47 -15.00 -12.92
N PRO A 375 -18.79 -15.14 -14.07
CA PRO A 375 -19.30 -14.57 -15.30
C PRO A 375 -20.63 -15.23 -15.70
N GLY A 376 -21.55 -14.42 -16.23
CA GLY A 376 -22.76 -14.92 -16.87
C GLY A 376 -22.47 -15.92 -18.01
N TRP A 377 -23.45 -16.75 -18.36
CA TRP A 377 -23.33 -17.93 -19.25
C TRP A 377 -22.55 -17.70 -20.56
N GLN A 378 -22.63 -16.49 -21.13
CA GLN A 378 -21.96 -16.10 -22.38
C GLN A 378 -20.43 -15.95 -22.23
N SER A 379 -19.93 -15.50 -21.07
CA SER A 379 -18.48 -15.37 -20.82
C SER A 379 -17.81 -16.72 -20.60
N ARG A 380 -18.51 -17.69 -19.99
CA ARG A 380 -18.01 -19.08 -19.81
C ARG A 380 -17.64 -19.75 -21.14
N ARG A 381 -18.47 -19.59 -22.19
CA ARG A 381 -18.17 -20.09 -23.56
C ARG A 381 -16.93 -19.44 -24.18
N ARG A 382 -16.69 -18.17 -23.89
CA ARG A 382 -15.54 -17.42 -24.43
C ARG A 382 -14.25 -17.80 -23.72
N GLN A 383 -14.30 -18.03 -22.41
CA GLN A 383 -13.19 -18.53 -21.59
C GLN A 383 -12.76 -19.95 -22.05
N ALA A 384 -13.72 -20.86 -22.24
CA ALA A 384 -13.45 -22.19 -22.78
C ALA A 384 -12.86 -22.18 -24.20
N ARG A 385 -13.26 -21.23 -25.07
CA ARG A 385 -12.67 -21.02 -26.40
C ARG A 385 -11.26 -20.43 -26.35
N ASN A 386 -11.01 -19.47 -25.47
CA ASN A 386 -9.70 -18.81 -25.34
C ASN A 386 -8.64 -19.74 -24.72
N MET A 387 -9.03 -20.59 -23.77
CA MET A 387 -8.16 -21.63 -23.22
C MET A 387 -7.82 -22.71 -24.27
N ARG A 388 -8.76 -23.04 -25.17
CA ARG A 388 -8.52 -24.01 -26.25
C ARG A 388 -7.74 -23.47 -27.45
N SER A 389 -7.82 -22.17 -27.76
CA SER A 389 -7.30 -21.62 -29.03
C SER A 389 -5.85 -21.13 -29.01
N ARG A 390 -5.16 -21.10 -27.85
CA ARG A 390 -3.83 -20.48 -27.73
C ARG A 390 -2.65 -21.44 -27.54
N ARG A 391 -2.86 -22.76 -27.67
CA ARG A 391 -1.78 -23.77 -27.62
C ARG A 391 -0.82 -23.76 -28.83
N GLY A 392 -0.83 -22.72 -29.64
CA GLY A 392 0.17 -22.51 -30.68
C GLY A 392 -0.09 -21.25 -31.47
N HIS A 393 0.54 -20.13 -31.10
CA HIS A 393 0.77 -19.01 -32.02
C HIS A 393 2.02 -18.22 -31.59
N ARG A 394 3.09 -18.33 -32.40
CA ARG A 394 4.26 -17.44 -32.37
C ARG A 394 3.80 -16.02 -32.70
N PHE A 395 4.16 -15.06 -31.84
CA PHE A 395 3.92 -13.63 -32.07
C PHE A 395 4.59 -13.17 -33.37
N LYS A 396 3.81 -12.63 -34.32
CA LYS A 396 4.33 -11.75 -35.37
C LYS A 396 4.38 -10.32 -34.82
N LYS A 397 5.56 -9.69 -34.98
CA LYS A 397 5.81 -8.27 -34.70
C LYS A 397 4.86 -7.39 -35.53
N GLY A 398 4.14 -6.50 -34.87
CA GLY A 398 3.36 -5.43 -35.49
C GLY A 398 3.41 -4.21 -34.60
N GLY A 399 4.38 -3.33 -34.87
CA GLY A 399 4.66 -2.13 -34.09
C GLY A 399 3.68 -0.98 -34.34
N VAL A 400 3.64 -0.11 -33.33
CA VAL A 400 3.45 1.36 -33.39
C VAL A 400 2.10 1.93 -33.88
N ARG A 401 1.21 1.17 -34.52
CA ARG A 401 -0.10 1.74 -34.97
C ARG A 401 -1.25 1.75 -33.96
N ARG A 402 -1.07 1.22 -32.74
CA ARG A 402 -2.16 1.10 -31.74
C ARG A 402 -2.36 2.30 -30.80
N LEU A 403 -1.44 3.26 -30.76
CA LEU A 403 -1.59 4.44 -29.91
C LEU A 403 -2.58 5.48 -30.47
N ALA A 404 -2.84 5.47 -31.78
CA ALA A 404 -3.83 6.36 -32.41
C ALA A 404 -5.26 5.77 -32.46
N ALA A 405 -5.42 4.45 -32.30
CA ALA A 405 -6.74 3.81 -32.36
C ALA A 405 -7.53 3.91 -31.04
N GLY A 406 -6.86 4.19 -29.91
CA GLY A 406 -7.51 4.30 -28.59
C GLY A 406 -8.42 5.53 -28.45
N ALA A 407 -8.08 6.65 -29.11
CA ALA A 407 -8.88 7.88 -29.07
C ALA A 407 -10.09 7.84 -30.02
N LEU A 408 -9.96 7.21 -31.19
CA LEU A 408 -11.04 7.07 -32.18
C LEU A 408 -12.01 5.90 -31.86
N ALA A 409 -11.57 4.90 -31.09
CA ALA A 409 -12.43 3.81 -30.64
C ALA A 409 -13.53 4.29 -29.67
N LEU A 410 -13.23 5.26 -28.79
CA LEU A 410 -14.19 5.81 -27.82
C LEU A 410 -15.41 6.50 -28.48
N SER A 411 -15.22 7.09 -29.67
CA SER A 411 -16.32 7.73 -30.43
C SER A 411 -17.22 6.68 -31.13
N SER A 412 -16.62 5.63 -31.69
CA SER A 412 -17.39 4.63 -32.47
C SER A 412 -18.04 3.52 -31.63
N THR A 413 -17.60 3.30 -30.38
CA THR A 413 -18.26 2.35 -29.45
C THR A 413 -19.54 2.89 -28.85
N VAL A 414 -19.66 4.21 -28.67
CA VAL A 414 -20.92 4.83 -28.20
C VAL A 414 -21.99 4.75 -29.29
N GLY A 415 -21.63 4.93 -30.57
CA GLY A 415 -22.57 4.85 -31.69
C GLY A 415 -23.11 3.44 -32.00
N LYS A 416 -22.37 2.36 -31.69
CA LYS A 416 -22.82 0.98 -31.94
C LYS A 416 -23.48 0.28 -30.75
N ALA A 417 -23.33 0.81 -29.53
CA ALA A 417 -23.96 0.27 -28.34
C ALA A 417 -25.47 0.60 -28.24
N VAL A 418 -25.94 1.61 -28.97
CA VAL A 418 -27.36 2.04 -28.97
C VAL A 418 -28.23 1.18 -29.91
N GLY A 419 -27.63 0.42 -30.84
CA GLY A 419 -28.38 -0.15 -31.96
C GLY A 419 -28.80 -1.62 -31.91
N SER A 420 -28.44 -2.44 -30.91
CA SER A 420 -28.70 -3.90 -31.07
C SER A 420 -28.70 -4.81 -29.83
N ARG A 421 -29.13 -4.38 -28.63
CA ARG A 421 -29.33 -5.33 -27.52
C ARG A 421 -30.56 -5.01 -26.68
N SER A 422 -31.39 -6.03 -26.43
CA SER A 422 -32.44 -5.99 -25.42
C SER A 422 -31.81 -5.86 -24.04
N LEU A 423 -31.84 -4.65 -23.48
CA LEU A 423 -31.40 -4.36 -22.12
C LEU A 423 -32.35 -5.05 -21.14
N THR A 424 -31.82 -5.68 -20.10
CA THR A 424 -32.66 -6.10 -18.95
C THR A 424 -33.18 -4.86 -18.22
N ALA A 425 -34.33 -4.94 -17.55
CA ALA A 425 -34.99 -3.78 -16.93
C ALA A 425 -34.05 -3.00 -15.96
N THR A 426 -33.18 -3.70 -15.25
CA THR A 426 -32.16 -3.13 -14.35
C THR A 426 -31.02 -2.40 -15.08
N GLU A 427 -30.62 -2.89 -16.27
CA GLU A 427 -29.65 -2.19 -17.12
C GLU A 427 -30.25 -0.93 -17.74
N ALA A 428 -31.53 -0.97 -18.12
CA ALA A 428 -32.25 0.20 -18.66
C ALA A 428 -32.38 1.32 -17.62
N SER A 429 -32.72 1.01 -16.36
CA SER A 429 -32.75 1.99 -15.27
C SER A 429 -31.37 2.60 -15.00
N SER A 430 -30.31 1.79 -15.04
CA SER A 430 -28.94 2.28 -14.84
C SER A 430 -28.50 3.22 -15.97
N VAL A 431 -28.80 2.87 -17.22
CA VAL A 431 -28.53 3.72 -18.39
C VAL A 431 -29.34 5.02 -18.33
N ALA A 432 -30.60 4.97 -17.89
CA ALA A 432 -31.44 6.15 -17.74
C ALA A 432 -30.93 7.11 -16.64
N ILE A 433 -30.49 6.58 -15.49
CA ILE A 433 -29.89 7.37 -14.41
C ILE A 433 -28.61 8.04 -14.88
N ILE A 434 -27.73 7.30 -15.58
CA ILE A 434 -26.50 7.85 -16.14
C ILE A 434 -26.82 8.93 -17.17
N GLY A 435 -27.78 8.69 -18.07
CA GLY A 435 -28.23 9.67 -19.06
C GLY A 435 -28.78 10.95 -18.43
N GLY A 436 -29.64 10.82 -17.41
CA GLY A 436 -30.18 11.96 -16.67
C GLY A 436 -29.10 12.76 -15.92
N ALA A 437 -28.15 12.07 -15.29
CA ALA A 437 -27.02 12.72 -14.61
C ALA A 437 -26.11 13.47 -15.60
N LEU A 438 -25.86 12.91 -16.79
CA LEU A 438 -25.09 13.58 -17.84
C LEU A 438 -25.80 14.82 -18.38
N LEU A 439 -27.13 14.77 -18.59
CA LEU A 439 -27.91 15.92 -19.01
C LEU A 439 -27.95 17.02 -17.94
N ALA A 440 -28.15 16.64 -16.67
CA ALA A 440 -28.11 17.59 -15.56
C ALA A 440 -26.73 18.24 -15.43
N LEU A 441 -25.65 17.48 -15.59
CA LEU A 441 -24.28 18.01 -15.62
C LEU A 441 -24.06 18.95 -16.81
N ALA A 442 -24.56 18.60 -18.00
CA ALA A 442 -24.47 19.46 -19.17
C ALA A 442 -25.20 20.80 -18.96
N VAL A 443 -26.38 20.79 -18.33
CA VAL A 443 -27.11 22.00 -17.95
C VAL A 443 -26.32 22.79 -16.90
N LEU A 444 -25.77 22.14 -15.89
CA LEU A 444 -24.96 22.80 -14.86
C LEU A 444 -23.73 23.51 -15.47
N VAL A 445 -23.02 22.84 -16.38
CA VAL A 445 -21.86 23.38 -17.10
C VAL A 445 -22.24 24.57 -17.99
N THR A 446 -23.40 24.49 -18.65
CA THR A 446 -23.86 25.52 -19.60
C THR A 446 -24.42 26.74 -18.89
N VAL A 447 -25.22 26.54 -17.84
CA VAL A 447 -25.90 27.61 -17.11
C VAL A 447 -24.98 28.26 -16.07
N PHE A 448 -24.07 27.48 -15.49
CA PHE A 448 -23.15 27.96 -14.46
C PHE A 448 -21.68 27.70 -14.82
N PRO A 449 -21.20 28.16 -16.00
CA PRO A 449 -19.82 27.94 -16.41
C PRO A 449 -18.85 28.55 -15.40
N VAL A 450 -19.20 29.67 -14.78
CA VAL A 450 -18.39 30.31 -13.73
C VAL A 450 -18.27 29.43 -12.49
N LEU A 451 -19.30 28.68 -12.08
CA LEU A 451 -19.23 27.80 -10.91
C LEU A 451 -18.33 26.57 -11.14
N ILE A 452 -18.15 26.15 -12.39
CA ILE A 452 -17.30 24.99 -12.72
C ILE A 452 -15.90 25.42 -13.15
N VAL A 453 -15.80 26.45 -13.98
CA VAL A 453 -14.52 26.97 -14.49
C VAL A 453 -13.76 27.72 -13.39
N SER A 454 -14.43 28.48 -12.51
CA SER A 454 -13.72 29.25 -11.47
C SER A 454 -12.96 28.38 -10.49
N PRO A 455 -13.49 27.27 -9.93
CA PRO A 455 -12.71 26.37 -9.09
C PRO A 455 -11.48 25.78 -9.81
N ILE A 456 -11.63 25.43 -11.10
CA ILE A 456 -10.53 24.90 -11.91
C ILE A 456 -9.46 25.99 -12.13
N VAL A 457 -9.86 27.20 -12.54
CA VAL A 457 -8.95 28.33 -12.76
C VAL A 457 -8.28 28.76 -11.45
N ILE A 458 -9.02 28.86 -10.35
CA ILE A 458 -8.48 29.13 -9.00
C ILE A 458 -7.47 28.04 -8.62
N GLY A 459 -7.81 26.76 -8.85
CA GLY A 459 -6.91 25.64 -8.60
C GLY A 459 -5.63 25.69 -9.43
N LEU A 460 -5.71 26.05 -10.71
CA LEU A 460 -4.57 26.20 -11.61
C LEU A 460 -3.68 27.39 -11.23
N ILE A 461 -4.28 28.55 -10.94
CA ILE A 461 -3.57 29.74 -10.44
C ILE A 461 -2.84 29.39 -9.14
N TRP A 462 -3.56 28.79 -8.20
CA TRP A 462 -3.00 28.37 -6.91
C TRP A 462 -1.85 27.36 -7.08
N LEU A 463 -2.02 26.32 -7.92
CA LEU A 463 -0.99 25.34 -8.22
C LEU A 463 0.25 26.00 -8.83
N GLY A 464 0.06 26.91 -9.80
CA GLY A 464 1.13 27.69 -10.42
C GLY A 464 1.91 28.53 -9.40
N LEU A 465 1.20 29.31 -8.56
CA LEU A 465 1.80 30.10 -7.48
C LEU A 465 2.54 29.22 -6.47
N ALA A 466 1.94 28.11 -6.03
CA ALA A 466 2.55 27.21 -5.05
C ALA A 466 3.84 26.57 -5.58
N LEU A 467 3.85 26.14 -6.85
CA LEU A 467 5.06 25.64 -7.52
C LEU A 467 6.15 26.71 -7.64
N LEU A 468 5.80 27.95 -8.01
CA LEU A 468 6.75 29.07 -8.08
C LEU A 468 7.36 29.41 -6.70
N ILE A 469 6.54 29.46 -5.65
CA ILE A 469 7.00 29.69 -4.27
C ILE A 469 7.95 28.57 -3.83
N ARG A 470 7.58 27.31 -4.10
CA ARG A 470 8.42 26.15 -3.79
C ARG A 470 9.76 26.21 -4.53
N ALA A 471 9.76 26.54 -5.82
CA ALA A 471 10.97 26.72 -6.61
C ALA A 471 11.87 27.84 -6.06
N PHE A 472 11.28 28.99 -5.69
CA PHE A 472 12.02 30.10 -5.07
C PHE A 472 12.66 29.70 -3.74
N ARG A 473 11.90 29.04 -2.86
CA ARG A 473 12.40 28.52 -1.56
C ARG A 473 13.54 27.52 -1.76
N LEU A 474 13.43 26.62 -2.74
CA LEU A 474 14.48 25.67 -3.08
C LEU A 474 15.75 26.38 -3.57
N LYS A 475 15.62 27.34 -4.49
CA LYS A 475 16.75 28.16 -5.00
C LYS A 475 17.44 28.92 -3.88
N ARG A 476 16.68 29.50 -2.94
CA ARG A 476 17.22 30.19 -1.75
C ARG A 476 17.99 29.23 -0.84
N ARG A 477 17.46 28.04 -0.56
CA ARG A 477 18.16 27.00 0.22
C ARG A 477 19.47 26.56 -0.45
N VAL A 478 19.46 26.33 -1.76
CA VAL A 478 20.67 25.95 -2.52
C VAL A 478 21.72 27.07 -2.48
N ARG A 479 21.33 28.34 -2.67
CA ARG A 479 22.24 29.49 -2.56
C ARG A 479 22.85 29.59 -1.15
N LEU A 480 22.06 29.44 -0.10
CA LEU A 480 22.54 29.45 1.28
C LEU A 480 23.51 28.29 1.57
N ARG A 481 23.22 27.08 1.09
CA ARG A 481 24.16 25.94 1.19
C ARG A 481 25.47 26.21 0.46
N ARG A 482 25.43 26.73 -0.77
CA ARG A 482 26.65 27.09 -1.53
C ARG A 482 27.49 28.14 -0.81
N ARG A 483 26.86 29.18 -0.24
CA ARG A 483 27.56 30.19 0.59
C ARG A 483 28.22 29.58 1.82
N LYS A 484 27.51 28.71 2.56
CA LYS A 484 28.07 27.99 3.72
C LYS A 484 29.27 27.11 3.35
N LEU A 485 29.18 26.39 2.22
CA LEU A 485 30.28 25.55 1.72
C LEU A 485 31.50 26.38 1.29
N ALA A 486 31.28 27.51 0.61
CA ALA A 486 32.35 28.43 0.22
C ALA A 486 33.04 29.03 1.46
N LEU A 487 32.27 29.43 2.48
CA LEU A 487 32.80 29.93 3.74
C LEU A 487 33.64 28.87 4.47
N ARG A 488 33.15 27.63 4.54
CA ARG A 488 33.90 26.49 5.11
C ARG A 488 35.21 26.26 4.37
N ARG A 489 35.20 26.20 3.03
CA ARG A 489 36.43 26.05 2.22
C ARG A 489 37.42 27.18 2.46
N LYS A 490 36.95 28.42 2.59
CA LYS A 490 37.80 29.58 2.89
C LYS A 490 38.44 29.45 4.28
N LEU A 491 37.66 29.06 5.29
CA LEU A 491 38.17 28.81 6.65
C LEU A 491 39.16 27.64 6.70
N THR A 492 38.91 26.56 5.95
CA THR A 492 39.87 25.44 5.85
C THR A 492 41.19 25.86 5.21
N LYS A 493 41.15 26.70 4.16
CA LYS A 493 42.35 27.26 3.53
C LYS A 493 43.14 28.18 4.46
N ILE A 494 42.46 29.05 5.22
CA ILE A 494 43.11 29.93 6.21
C ILE A 494 43.80 29.10 7.29
N ARG A 495 43.13 28.06 7.79
CA ARG A 495 43.69 27.16 8.79
C ARG A 495 44.89 26.34 8.26
N GLN A 496 44.90 26.03 6.96
CA GLN A 496 46.04 25.39 6.28
C GLN A 496 47.21 26.36 6.06
N SER A 497 46.96 27.64 5.78
CA SER A 497 48.03 28.65 5.68
C SER A 497 48.64 29.02 7.03
N GLU A 498 47.88 28.93 8.12
CA GLU A 498 48.38 29.16 9.49
C GLU A 498 49.15 27.95 10.06
N THR A 499 49.10 26.79 9.40
CA THR A 499 49.80 25.56 9.83
C THR A 499 50.98 25.19 8.92
N SER A 500 51.30 26.02 7.93
CA SER A 500 52.55 25.90 7.17
C SER A 500 53.66 26.57 7.98
N PRO A 501 54.67 25.84 8.48
CA PRO A 501 55.84 26.44 9.11
C PRO A 501 56.58 27.27 8.05
N GLY A 502 56.97 28.49 8.38
CA GLY A 502 57.84 29.29 7.52
C GLY A 502 59.15 28.55 7.27
N GLU A 503 59.56 28.50 6.00
CA GLU A 503 60.95 28.32 5.60
C GLU A 503 61.81 29.50 6.05
#